data_AF-A0A0V0IER4-F1
#
_entry.id   AF-A0A0V0IER4-F1
#
_cell.length_a   1.000
_cell.length_b   1.000
_cell.length_c   1.000
_cell.angle_alpha   90.00
_cell.angle_beta   90.00
_cell.angle_gamma   90.00
#
_symmetry.space_group_name_H-M   'P 1'
#
loop_
_entity.id
_entity.type
_entity.pdbx_description
1 polymer ?
#
loop_
_entity_poly.entity_id
_entity_poly.type
_entity_poly.pdbx_seq_one_letter_code
_entity_poly.pdbx_strand_id
1 'polypeptide(L)'
;MLRESNVVKFIKNSSVLRPGYYIGIDKRKKLVILGIRGTHTVYDLITDIVSSSHEEITLEGYSTHFGTSEAARWFLIHEMGTIRNCLEKHKGFRLRLVGHSLGGATASLLAIMLRNMSARELGFSPDIVSAVGYATPPCVSRKLAESCSEYVTTVVMQDDIIPRLSIASLTRLRNEILQTNWVSVLQKEDWRGVVDLFTNAKQVVSSVQDVAWRLADYAKLRGQTKHSESTVPRVPNTSNSKVSTSSLVRQEGDAELFVPGTLYILKRNANARNEGNSVECFTLWKRHSGEHFQRILLSNNIISAHKCDSHYYALRDVLKGLPGSTDETVFR
;
A
#
# COMPACT_ATOMS: atom_id res chain seq x y z
N MET A 1 23.20 6.69 4.42
CA MET A 1 22.63 6.51 3.07
C MET A 1 23.40 5.38 2.38
N LEU A 2 22.72 4.50 1.65
CA LEU A 2 23.38 3.44 0.88
C LEU A 2 24.23 4.08 -0.23
N ARG A 3 25.50 3.68 -0.36
CA ARG A 3 26.37 4.15 -1.44
C ARG A 3 25.99 3.46 -2.76
N GLU A 4 26.07 4.17 -3.88
CA GLU A 4 25.79 3.61 -5.21
C GLU A 4 26.67 2.39 -5.51
N SER A 5 27.93 2.41 -5.06
CA SER A 5 28.87 1.27 -5.16
C SER A 5 28.40 -0.02 -4.48
N ASN A 6 27.39 0.06 -3.61
CA ASN A 6 26.82 -1.07 -2.90
C ASN A 6 25.48 -1.54 -3.52
N VAL A 7 25.04 -0.94 -4.64
CA VAL A 7 23.86 -1.37 -5.39
C VAL A 7 24.28 -2.52 -6.31
N VAL A 8 23.67 -3.69 -6.10
CA VAL A 8 23.92 -4.91 -6.87
C VAL A 8 23.11 -4.91 -8.16
N LYS A 9 21.88 -4.39 -8.09
CA LYS A 9 20.96 -4.35 -9.23
C LYS A 9 20.09 -3.10 -9.13
N PHE A 10 19.86 -2.43 -10.24
CA PHE A 10 19.00 -1.26 -10.33
C PHE A 10 18.17 -1.32 -11.61
N ILE A 11 16.84 -1.38 -11.46
CA ILE A 11 15.88 -1.37 -12.57
C ILE A 11 15.02 -0.12 -12.44
N LYS A 12 15.27 0.83 -13.35
CA LYS A 12 14.59 2.14 -13.35
C LYS A 12 13.17 2.06 -13.89
N ASN A 13 12.99 1.33 -14.98
CA ASN A 13 11.75 1.32 -15.75
C ASN A 13 10.75 0.37 -15.09
N SER A 14 9.52 0.85 -14.91
CA SER A 14 8.39 0.02 -14.50
C SER A 14 7.59 -0.41 -15.72
N SER A 15 7.02 -1.61 -15.68
CA SER A 15 5.96 -2.04 -16.60
C SER A 15 4.70 -2.40 -15.81
N VAL A 16 3.63 -2.76 -16.50
CA VAL A 16 2.39 -3.26 -15.88
C VAL A 16 2.74 -4.38 -14.88
N LEU A 17 2.33 -4.21 -13.62
CA LEU A 17 2.60 -5.12 -12.49
C LEU A 17 4.08 -5.35 -12.13
N ARG A 18 5.01 -4.55 -12.67
CA ARG A 18 6.45 -4.69 -12.42
C ARG A 18 7.04 -3.33 -12.04
N PRO A 19 7.08 -3.01 -10.74
CA PRO A 19 7.63 -1.74 -10.30
C PRO A 19 9.14 -1.66 -10.56
N GLY A 20 9.66 -0.44 -10.70
CA GLY A 20 11.10 -0.22 -10.62
C GLY A 20 11.62 -0.57 -9.22
N TYR A 21 12.86 -1.04 -9.13
CA TYR A 21 13.44 -1.50 -7.86
C TYR A 21 14.95 -1.47 -7.87
N TYR A 22 15.54 -1.65 -6.69
CA TYR A 22 16.96 -1.89 -6.54
C TYR A 22 17.24 -2.96 -5.49
N ILE A 23 18.35 -3.68 -5.65
CA ILE A 23 18.92 -4.56 -4.63
C ILE A 23 20.27 -3.99 -4.22
N GLY A 24 20.48 -3.82 -2.92
CA GLY A 24 21.72 -3.23 -2.40
C GLY A 24 22.17 -3.81 -1.06
N ILE A 25 23.45 -3.60 -0.73
CA ILE A 25 24.09 -4.16 0.46
C ILE A 25 24.46 -3.06 1.45
N ASP A 26 23.79 -3.03 2.60
CA ASP A 26 24.20 -2.19 3.73
C ASP A 26 25.11 -3.00 4.67
N LYS A 27 26.42 -2.85 4.48
CA LYS A 27 27.43 -3.49 5.32
C LYS A 27 27.41 -2.99 6.78
N ARG A 28 27.00 -1.74 7.02
CA ARG A 28 27.00 -1.15 8.38
C ARG A 28 25.89 -1.76 9.23
N LYS A 29 24.71 -1.96 8.64
CA LYS A 29 23.56 -2.56 9.32
C LYS A 29 23.42 -4.07 9.07
N LYS A 30 24.35 -4.68 8.32
CA LYS A 30 24.33 -6.08 7.88
C LYS A 30 23.00 -6.44 7.21
N LEU A 31 22.61 -5.66 6.19
CA LEU A 31 21.36 -5.84 5.46
C LEU A 31 21.61 -6.08 3.97
N VAL A 32 20.85 -7.00 3.39
CA VAL A 32 20.50 -7.01 1.97
C VAL A 32 19.17 -6.27 1.85
N ILE A 33 19.11 -5.23 1.03
CA ILE A 33 17.93 -4.36 0.88
C ILE A 33 17.34 -4.57 -0.51
N LEU A 34 16.05 -4.90 -0.59
CA LEU A 34 15.26 -4.80 -1.82
C LEU A 34 14.34 -3.59 -1.67
N GLY A 35 14.64 -2.52 -2.41
CA GLY A 35 13.84 -1.30 -2.44
C GLY A 35 12.90 -1.30 -3.64
N ILE A 36 11.60 -1.21 -3.38
CA ILE A 36 10.53 -1.29 -4.39
C ILE A 36 9.89 0.08 -4.55
N ARG A 37 9.80 0.55 -5.79
CA ARG A 37 9.20 1.83 -6.13
C ARG A 37 7.67 1.73 -6.16
N GLY A 38 6.98 2.74 -5.62
CA GLY A 38 5.53 2.90 -5.77
C GLY A 38 5.12 3.53 -7.11
N THR A 39 3.85 3.91 -7.21
CA THR A 39 3.32 4.68 -8.35
C THR A 39 3.92 6.08 -8.43
N HIS A 40 3.83 6.69 -9.62
CA HIS A 40 4.32 8.04 -9.85
C HIS A 40 3.43 9.11 -9.21
N THR A 41 2.11 8.88 -9.14
CA THR A 41 1.17 9.81 -8.52
C THR A 41 0.19 9.12 -7.56
N VAL A 42 -0.35 9.90 -6.63
CA VAL A 42 -1.41 9.47 -5.69
C VAL A 42 -2.69 9.08 -6.45
N TYR A 43 -2.97 9.72 -7.58
CA TYR A 43 -4.17 9.46 -8.37
C TYR A 43 -4.06 8.16 -9.18
N ASP A 44 -2.87 7.81 -9.66
CA ASP A 44 -2.61 6.49 -10.26
C ASP A 44 -2.94 5.38 -9.25
N LEU A 45 -2.57 5.60 -7.99
CA LEU A 45 -2.88 4.66 -6.91
C LEU A 45 -4.37 4.57 -6.60
N ILE A 46 -5.07 5.70 -6.48
CA ILE A 46 -6.54 5.69 -6.29
C ILE A 46 -7.20 4.89 -7.42
N THR A 47 -6.73 5.10 -8.65
CA THR A 47 -7.19 4.38 -9.83
C THR A 47 -6.94 2.87 -9.73
N ASP A 48 -5.73 2.46 -9.35
CA ASP A 48 -5.37 1.06 -9.18
C ASP A 48 -6.22 0.35 -8.11
N ILE A 49 -6.52 1.05 -7.00
CA ILE A 49 -7.31 0.54 -5.88
C ILE A 49 -8.75 0.27 -6.30
N VAL A 50 -9.37 1.21 -7.02
CA VAL A 50 -10.75 1.08 -7.51
C VAL A 50 -10.85 0.04 -8.64
N SER A 51 -9.82 -0.07 -9.47
CA SER A 51 -9.78 -1.03 -10.59
C SER A 51 -9.72 -2.49 -10.15
N SER A 52 -9.13 -2.76 -8.99
CA SER A 52 -8.83 -4.11 -8.51
C SER A 52 -9.85 -4.67 -7.51
N SER A 53 -10.96 -3.97 -7.27
CA SER A 53 -11.99 -4.39 -6.30
C SER A 53 -12.92 -5.52 -6.79
N HIS A 54 -12.78 -5.97 -8.05
CA HIS A 54 -13.64 -6.98 -8.66
C HIS A 54 -13.03 -8.40 -8.65
N GLU A 55 -11.87 -8.59 -8.02
CA GLU A 55 -11.18 -9.89 -8.00
C GLU A 55 -11.09 -10.43 -6.57
N GLU A 56 -11.50 -11.70 -6.43
CA GLU A 56 -11.73 -12.41 -5.17
C GLU A 56 -10.53 -12.35 -4.21
N ILE A 57 -10.85 -12.22 -2.92
CA ILE A 57 -9.94 -12.55 -1.81
C ILE A 57 -9.47 -13.99 -2.03
N THR A 58 -8.20 -14.21 -2.33
CA THR A 58 -7.67 -15.58 -2.41
C THR A 58 -7.83 -16.29 -1.06
N LEU A 59 -8.01 -17.62 -1.10
CA LEU A 59 -8.26 -18.49 0.05
C LEU A 59 -7.24 -18.35 1.21
N GLU A 60 -6.05 -17.79 0.93
CA GLU A 60 -4.98 -17.53 1.90
C GLU A 60 -5.09 -16.17 2.61
N GLY A 61 -6.20 -15.44 2.43
CA GLY A 61 -6.47 -14.16 3.10
C GLY A 61 -5.81 -12.95 2.43
N TYR A 62 -5.25 -13.13 1.23
CA TYR A 62 -4.84 -12.02 0.36
C TYR A 62 -6.06 -11.59 -0.48
N SER A 63 -6.78 -10.54 -0.06
CA SER A 63 -7.41 -9.67 -1.07
C SER A 63 -6.41 -8.58 -1.33
N THR A 64 -5.78 -8.71 -2.46
CA THR A 64 -4.76 -7.80 -2.90
C THR A 64 -5.32 -7.09 -4.08
N HIS A 65 -5.16 -5.77 -4.09
CA HIS A 65 -5.10 -5.04 -5.35
C HIS A 65 -4.23 -5.87 -6.31
N PHE A 66 -4.84 -6.52 -7.32
CA PHE A 66 -4.22 -7.55 -8.18
C PHE A 66 -2.80 -7.13 -8.60
N GLY A 67 -2.66 -5.85 -8.95
CA GLY A 67 -1.45 -5.03 -8.97
C GLY A 67 -0.27 -5.50 -8.11
N THR A 68 -0.48 -5.44 -6.80
CA THR A 68 0.55 -5.54 -5.76
C THR A 68 0.95 -6.98 -5.43
N SER A 69 0.00 -7.91 -5.47
CA SER A 69 0.29 -9.34 -5.24
C SER A 69 1.02 -9.94 -6.42
N GLU A 70 0.57 -9.64 -7.65
CA GLU A 70 1.29 -10.10 -8.84
C GLU A 70 2.69 -9.50 -8.91
N ALA A 71 2.88 -8.23 -8.51
CA ALA A 71 4.21 -7.67 -8.36
C ALA A 71 5.07 -8.42 -7.32
N ALA A 72 4.49 -8.79 -6.17
CA ALA A 72 5.20 -9.56 -5.13
C ALA A 72 5.59 -10.96 -5.64
N ARG A 73 4.66 -11.67 -6.29
CA ARG A 73 4.92 -12.97 -6.93
C ARG A 73 5.98 -12.87 -8.01
N TRP A 74 5.97 -11.78 -8.78
CA TRP A 74 7.00 -11.52 -9.78
C TRP A 74 8.40 -11.45 -9.14
N PHE A 75 8.57 -10.71 -8.04
CA PHE A 75 9.84 -10.68 -7.31
C PHE A 75 10.24 -12.04 -6.74
N LEU A 76 9.27 -12.80 -6.21
CA LEU A 76 9.51 -14.15 -5.70
C LEU A 76 10.05 -15.10 -6.79
N ILE A 77 9.58 -14.94 -8.03
CA ILE A 77 10.03 -15.77 -9.16
C ILE A 77 11.37 -15.27 -9.73
N HIS A 78 11.54 -13.95 -9.88
CA HIS A 78 12.63 -13.40 -10.71
C HIS A 78 13.84 -12.90 -9.91
N GLU A 79 13.69 -12.52 -8.63
CA GLU A 79 14.78 -11.93 -7.85
C GLU A 79 15.29 -12.80 -6.70
N MET A 80 14.64 -13.92 -6.41
CA MET A 80 15.06 -14.80 -5.32
C MET A 80 16.45 -15.41 -5.56
N GLY A 81 16.84 -15.67 -6.80
CA GLY A 81 18.21 -16.07 -7.13
C GLY A 81 19.23 -15.00 -6.76
N THR A 82 18.98 -13.74 -7.11
CA THR A 82 19.84 -12.60 -6.78
C THR A 82 19.95 -12.43 -5.25
N ILE A 83 18.81 -12.48 -4.55
CA ILE A 83 18.74 -12.32 -3.10
C ILE A 83 19.50 -13.43 -2.38
N ARG A 84 19.30 -14.69 -2.78
CA ARG A 84 20.00 -15.85 -2.22
C ARG A 84 21.51 -15.71 -2.40
N ASN A 85 21.97 -15.37 -3.60
CA ASN A 85 23.40 -15.14 -3.88
C ASN A 85 23.99 -14.03 -2.99
N CYS A 86 23.23 -12.96 -2.72
CA CYS A 86 23.67 -11.89 -1.82
C CYS A 86 23.79 -12.37 -0.37
N LEU A 87 22.78 -13.08 0.14
CA LEU A 87 22.77 -13.61 1.51
C LEU A 87 23.82 -14.71 1.72
N GLU A 88 24.13 -15.49 0.69
CA GLU A 88 25.22 -16.47 0.71
C GLU A 88 26.59 -15.80 0.80
N LYS A 89 26.84 -14.75 0.00
CA LYS A 89 28.08 -13.97 0.04
C LYS A 89 28.25 -13.16 1.33
N HIS A 90 27.14 -12.79 1.96
CA HIS A 90 27.11 -11.96 3.16
C HIS A 90 26.48 -12.70 4.33
N LYS A 91 27.17 -13.73 4.83
CA LYS A 91 26.69 -14.54 5.97
C LYS A 91 26.40 -13.67 7.19
N GLY A 92 25.27 -13.95 7.85
CA GLY A 92 24.78 -13.20 9.01
C GLY A 92 24.05 -11.89 8.66
N PHE A 93 23.84 -11.59 7.38
CA PHE A 93 23.02 -10.44 6.97
C PHE A 93 21.53 -10.82 7.00
N ARG A 94 20.69 -9.81 7.21
CA ARG A 94 19.22 -9.93 7.15
C ARG A 94 18.68 -9.37 5.84
N LEU A 95 17.50 -9.84 5.43
CA LEU A 95 16.79 -9.29 4.28
C LEU A 95 15.81 -8.21 4.75
N ARG A 96 15.94 -7.02 4.17
CA ARG A 96 15.05 -5.89 4.42
C ARG A 96 14.37 -5.47 3.11
N LEU A 97 13.07 -5.68 3.04
CA LEU A 97 12.23 -5.16 1.98
C LEU A 97 11.79 -3.74 2.36
N VAL A 98 11.90 -2.79 1.44
CA VAL A 98 11.46 -1.40 1.69
C VAL A 98 10.66 -0.90 0.51
N GLY A 99 9.66 -0.07 0.78
CA GLY A 99 8.92 0.58 -0.28
C GLY A 99 8.07 1.72 0.23
N HIS A 100 7.66 2.59 -0.68
CA HIS A 100 6.74 3.68 -0.43
C HIS A 100 5.46 3.46 -1.23
N SER A 101 4.32 3.82 -0.66
CA SER A 101 3.01 3.71 -1.31
C SER A 101 2.74 2.26 -1.76
N LEU A 102 2.39 2.01 -3.03
CA LEU A 102 2.28 0.64 -3.57
C LEU A 102 3.54 -0.20 -3.40
N GLY A 103 4.73 0.39 -3.47
CA GLY A 103 5.97 -0.34 -3.22
C GLY A 103 6.04 -0.88 -1.79
N GLY A 104 5.44 -0.17 -0.82
CA GLY A 104 5.30 -0.62 0.55
C GLY A 104 4.33 -1.80 0.68
N ALA A 105 3.24 -1.80 -0.09
CA ALA A 105 2.29 -2.92 -0.14
C ALA A 105 2.95 -4.16 -0.75
N THR A 106 3.61 -4.02 -1.90
CA THR A 106 4.37 -5.11 -2.53
C THR A 106 5.47 -5.65 -1.63
N ALA A 107 6.24 -4.79 -0.95
CA ALA A 107 7.27 -5.21 0.00
C ALA A 107 6.68 -5.99 1.18
N SER A 108 5.53 -5.56 1.70
CA SER A 108 4.86 -6.23 2.82
C SER A 108 4.31 -7.60 2.41
N LEU A 109 3.63 -7.69 1.26
CA LEU A 109 3.12 -8.94 0.72
C LEU A 109 4.25 -9.93 0.41
N LEU A 110 5.36 -9.45 -0.18
CA LEU A 110 6.53 -10.27 -0.42
C LEU A 110 7.15 -10.78 0.89
N ALA A 111 7.23 -9.97 1.95
CA ALA A 111 7.70 -10.44 3.24
C ALA A 111 6.79 -11.53 3.82
N ILE A 112 5.47 -11.37 3.73
CA ILE A 112 4.51 -12.37 4.20
C ILE A 112 4.68 -13.68 3.43
N MET A 113 4.77 -13.62 2.09
CA MET A 113 5.01 -14.80 1.25
C MET A 113 6.32 -15.50 1.64
N LEU A 114 7.41 -14.76 1.80
CA LEU A 114 8.71 -15.33 2.19
C LEU A 114 8.69 -15.93 3.60
N ARG A 115 8.00 -15.31 4.56
CA ARG A 115 7.88 -15.83 5.94
C ARG A 115 7.06 -17.12 6.02
N ASN A 116 6.20 -17.39 5.04
CA ASN A 116 5.40 -18.61 4.95
C ASN A 116 6.11 -19.76 4.21
N MET A 117 7.26 -19.52 3.57
CA MET A 117 8.03 -20.54 2.86
C MET A 117 9.03 -21.24 3.79
N SER A 118 9.43 -22.47 3.45
CA SER A 118 10.45 -23.18 4.22
C SER A 118 11.86 -22.68 3.93
N ALA A 119 12.76 -22.82 4.90
CA ALA A 119 14.18 -22.48 4.73
C ALA A 119 14.83 -23.27 3.58
N ARG A 120 14.34 -24.48 3.27
CA ARG A 120 14.81 -25.32 2.16
C ARG A 120 14.49 -24.69 0.81
N GLU A 121 13.29 -24.13 0.65
CA GLU A 121 12.87 -23.47 -0.60
C GLU A 121 13.59 -22.14 -0.81
N LEU A 122 13.78 -21.37 0.27
CA LEU A 122 14.44 -20.08 0.20
C LEU A 122 15.97 -20.18 0.06
N GLY A 123 16.59 -21.20 0.67
CA GLY A 123 18.05 -21.29 0.83
C GLY A 123 18.59 -20.39 1.95
N PHE A 124 17.71 -19.82 2.77
CA PHE A 124 18.02 -19.03 3.97
C PHE A 124 16.85 -19.10 4.96
N SER A 125 17.09 -18.76 6.23
CA SER A 125 16.01 -18.76 7.23
C SER A 125 14.98 -17.67 6.93
N PRO A 126 13.67 -17.98 6.83
CA PRO A 126 12.60 -16.98 6.69
C PRO A 126 12.65 -15.92 7.81
N ASP A 127 13.16 -16.26 9.00
CA ASP A 127 13.13 -15.38 10.17
C ASP A 127 13.94 -14.09 10.00
N ILE A 128 14.88 -14.07 9.05
CA ILE A 128 15.72 -12.91 8.77
C ILE A 128 15.04 -11.87 7.87
N VAL A 129 13.83 -12.16 7.38
CA VAL A 129 13.08 -11.28 6.47
C VAL A 129 12.26 -10.28 7.27
N SER A 130 12.33 -9.01 6.87
CA SER A 130 11.50 -7.94 7.41
C SER A 130 11.12 -6.93 6.32
N ALA A 131 9.98 -6.26 6.48
CA ALA A 131 9.53 -5.19 5.58
C ALA A 131 9.31 -3.87 6.31
N VAL A 132 9.67 -2.77 5.66
CA VAL A 132 9.34 -1.41 6.09
C VAL A 132 8.65 -0.68 4.95
N GLY A 133 7.35 -0.44 5.10
CA GLY A 133 6.54 0.32 4.16
C GLY A 133 6.31 1.75 4.65
N TYR A 134 6.41 2.72 3.75
CA TYR A 134 6.03 4.11 4.02
C TYR A 134 4.76 4.42 3.25
N ALA A 135 3.77 5.02 3.91
CA ALA A 135 2.48 5.33 3.30
C ALA A 135 1.82 4.12 2.60
N THR A 136 1.97 2.93 3.17
CA THR A 136 1.43 1.69 2.58
C THR A 136 -0.09 1.72 2.57
N PRO A 137 -0.76 1.48 1.41
CA PRO A 137 -2.20 1.33 1.39
C PRO A 137 -2.65 0.04 2.09
N PRO A 138 -3.93 -0.04 2.50
CA PRO A 138 -4.50 -1.30 2.95
C PRO A 138 -4.39 -2.39 1.87
N CYS A 139 -3.78 -3.53 2.19
CA CYS A 139 -3.50 -4.58 1.18
C CYS A 139 -3.60 -6.01 1.71
N VAL A 140 -4.02 -6.19 2.97
CA VAL A 140 -4.15 -7.49 3.62
C VAL A 140 -5.42 -7.58 4.45
N SER A 141 -5.90 -8.79 4.71
CA SER A 141 -6.98 -9.01 5.68
C SER A 141 -6.55 -8.60 7.09
N ARG A 142 -7.53 -8.36 7.99
CA ARG A 142 -7.28 -8.02 9.40
C ARG A 142 -6.32 -9.01 10.08
N LYS A 143 -6.60 -10.30 9.92
CA LYS A 143 -5.80 -11.38 10.52
C LYS A 143 -4.34 -11.32 10.06
N LEU A 144 -4.11 -11.07 8.77
CA LEU A 144 -2.76 -10.94 8.23
C LEU A 144 -2.07 -9.66 8.71
N ALA A 145 -2.79 -8.53 8.81
CA ALA A 145 -2.24 -7.29 9.34
C ALA A 145 -1.70 -7.47 10.76
N GLU A 146 -2.43 -8.21 11.60
CA GLU A 146 -2.04 -8.54 12.97
C GLU A 146 -0.90 -9.57 13.01
N SER A 147 -0.98 -10.66 12.24
CA SER A 147 0.01 -11.75 12.29
C SER A 147 1.38 -11.35 11.74
N CYS A 148 1.45 -10.39 10.81
CA CYS A 148 2.73 -9.91 10.25
C CYS A 148 3.38 -8.79 11.07
N SER A 149 2.79 -8.37 12.19
CA SER A 149 3.25 -7.23 13.00
C SER A 149 4.67 -7.37 13.58
N GLU A 150 5.17 -8.59 13.71
CA GLU A 150 6.54 -8.89 14.18
C GLU A 150 7.62 -8.49 13.17
N TYR A 151 7.35 -8.61 11.87
CA TYR A 151 8.35 -8.45 10.81
C TYR A 151 7.99 -7.41 9.75
N VAL A 152 6.74 -6.94 9.71
CA VAL A 152 6.29 -5.83 8.87
C VAL A 152 6.06 -4.59 9.73
N THR A 153 6.63 -3.47 9.30
CA THR A 153 6.40 -2.15 9.89
C THR A 153 5.88 -1.21 8.81
N THR A 154 4.78 -0.51 9.09
CA THR A 154 4.29 0.57 8.24
C THR A 154 4.42 1.90 8.96
N VAL A 155 4.97 2.91 8.28
CA VAL A 155 5.07 4.29 8.76
C VAL A 155 4.14 5.17 7.94
N VAL A 156 3.30 5.96 8.61
CA VAL A 156 2.29 6.81 7.98
C VAL A 156 2.43 8.25 8.45
N MET A 157 2.33 9.17 7.50
CA MET A 157 2.35 10.59 7.78
C MET A 157 0.95 11.12 8.07
N GLN A 158 0.72 11.59 9.30
CA GLN A 158 -0.45 12.36 9.74
C GLN A 158 -1.76 11.97 9.02
N ASP A 159 -2.19 12.82 8.08
CA ASP A 159 -3.46 12.73 7.37
C ASP A 159 -3.35 12.16 5.96
N ASP A 160 -2.26 11.48 5.64
CA ASP A 160 -2.06 10.80 4.36
C ASP A 160 -3.29 9.94 4.00
N ILE A 161 -3.84 10.19 2.81
CA ILE A 161 -5.01 9.49 2.29
C ILE A 161 -4.73 8.02 2.03
N ILE A 162 -3.52 7.67 1.57
CA ILE A 162 -3.25 6.36 0.99
C ILE A 162 -3.39 5.22 2.00
N PRO A 163 -2.84 5.30 3.23
CA PRO A 163 -3.05 4.27 4.25
C PRO A 163 -4.49 4.15 4.75
N ARG A 164 -5.34 5.11 4.38
CA ARG A 164 -6.76 5.21 4.75
C ARG A 164 -7.68 4.85 3.59
N LEU A 165 -7.13 4.53 2.43
CA LEU A 165 -7.85 4.36 1.18
C LEU A 165 -8.23 2.89 0.97
N SER A 166 -9.49 2.57 1.25
CA SER A 166 -10.12 1.29 0.96
C SER A 166 -11.47 1.52 0.29
N ILE A 167 -12.03 0.50 -0.35
CA ILE A 167 -13.39 0.60 -0.92
C ILE A 167 -14.40 0.98 0.16
N ALA A 168 -14.30 0.38 1.34
CA ALA A 168 -15.15 0.72 2.48
C ALA A 168 -15.00 2.18 2.89
N SER A 169 -13.77 2.72 2.96
CA SER A 169 -13.55 4.10 3.37
C SER A 169 -13.95 5.11 2.30
N LEU A 170 -13.77 4.78 1.02
CA LEU A 170 -14.24 5.56 -0.12
C LEU A 170 -15.77 5.62 -0.19
N THR A 171 -16.45 4.49 -0.02
CA THR A 171 -17.92 4.43 0.01
C THR A 171 -18.46 5.24 1.18
N ARG A 172 -17.84 5.13 2.36
CA ARG A 172 -18.19 5.95 3.54
C ARG A 172 -18.00 7.44 3.26
N LEU A 173 -16.85 7.84 2.70
CA LEU A 173 -16.59 9.23 2.32
C LEU A 173 -17.61 9.76 1.28
N ARG A 174 -17.94 8.97 0.26
CA ARG A 174 -18.94 9.32 -0.75
C ARG A 174 -20.30 9.61 -0.09
N ASN A 175 -20.74 8.75 0.81
CA ASN A 175 -22.01 8.90 1.50
C ASN A 175 -22.02 10.13 2.41
N GLU A 176 -20.93 10.39 3.14
CA GLU A 176 -20.76 11.59 3.97
C GLU A 176 -20.87 12.87 3.13
N ILE A 177 -20.22 12.92 1.97
CA ILE A 177 -20.28 14.07 1.03
C ILE A 177 -21.71 14.31 0.52
N LEU A 178 -22.43 13.25 0.15
CA LEU A 178 -23.80 13.36 -0.38
C LEU A 178 -24.81 13.79 0.68
N GLN A 179 -24.60 13.43 1.95
CA GLN A 179 -25.48 13.78 3.06
C GLN A 179 -25.17 15.15 3.68
N THR A 180 -24.01 15.75 3.36
CA THR A 180 -23.61 17.04 3.92
C THR A 180 -24.44 18.18 3.33
N ASN A 181 -25.06 19.00 4.20
CA ASN A 181 -25.72 20.23 3.78
C ASN A 181 -24.68 21.34 3.53
N TRP A 182 -24.22 21.43 2.29
CA TRP A 182 -23.17 22.35 1.84
C TRP A 182 -23.49 23.84 2.07
N VAL A 183 -24.77 24.22 2.12
CA VAL A 183 -25.18 25.61 2.37
C VAL A 183 -24.72 26.08 3.76
N SER A 184 -24.77 25.19 4.76
CA SER A 184 -24.34 25.51 6.13
C SER A 184 -22.82 25.55 6.31
N VAL A 185 -22.07 24.85 5.45
CA VAL A 185 -20.59 24.81 5.48
C VAL A 185 -20.01 26.05 4.82
N LEU A 186 -20.62 26.49 3.71
CA LEU A 186 -20.24 27.70 2.98
C LEU A 186 -20.60 29.00 3.72
N GLN A 187 -21.27 28.95 4.86
CA GLN A 187 -21.54 30.14 5.68
C GLN A 187 -20.46 30.40 6.75
N LYS A 188 -19.50 29.49 6.96
CA LYS A 188 -18.41 29.67 7.91
C LYS A 188 -17.24 30.44 7.25
N GLU A 189 -16.68 31.40 7.99
CA GLU A 189 -15.74 32.46 7.53
C GLU A 189 -14.41 31.99 6.88
N ASP A 190 -14.11 30.69 6.86
CA ASP A 190 -12.86 30.16 6.28
C ASP A 190 -13.11 29.44 4.94
N TRP A 191 -13.50 30.20 3.92
CA TRP A 191 -13.82 29.66 2.59
C TRP A 191 -12.63 29.06 1.87
N ARG A 192 -11.40 29.51 2.13
CA ARG A 192 -10.21 29.00 1.43
C ARG A 192 -9.90 27.57 1.85
N GLY A 193 -9.89 27.29 3.15
CA GLY A 193 -9.71 25.93 3.66
C GLY A 193 -10.83 24.98 3.19
N VAL A 194 -12.07 25.46 3.13
CA VAL A 194 -13.22 24.68 2.63
C VAL A 194 -13.12 24.39 1.14
N VAL A 195 -12.69 25.35 0.32
CA VAL A 195 -12.52 25.16 -1.13
C VAL A 195 -11.39 24.17 -1.43
N ASP A 196 -10.26 24.24 -0.73
CA ASP A 196 -9.16 23.29 -0.90
C ASP A 196 -9.58 21.87 -0.49
N LEU A 197 -10.28 21.76 0.64
CA LEU A 197 -10.87 20.50 1.12
C LEU A 197 -11.83 19.89 0.10
N PHE A 198 -12.71 20.73 -0.46
CA PHE A 198 -13.69 20.32 -1.46
C PHE A 198 -13.05 19.96 -2.79
N THR A 199 -12.03 20.70 -3.22
CA THR A 199 -11.26 20.40 -4.43
C THR A 199 -10.57 19.05 -4.29
N ASN A 200 -9.92 18.79 -3.15
CA ASN A 200 -9.31 17.50 -2.84
C ASN A 200 -10.35 16.37 -2.82
N ALA A 201 -11.48 16.58 -2.15
CA ALA A 201 -12.55 15.59 -2.07
C ALA A 201 -13.19 15.29 -3.44
N LYS A 202 -13.50 16.34 -4.23
CA LYS A 202 -13.99 16.20 -5.60
C LYS A 202 -13.01 15.44 -6.46
N GLN A 203 -11.72 15.75 -6.37
CA GLN A 203 -10.71 15.11 -7.18
C GLN A 203 -10.57 13.62 -6.85
N VAL A 204 -10.58 13.26 -5.56
CA VAL A 204 -10.61 11.85 -5.12
C VAL A 204 -11.86 11.15 -5.66
N VAL A 205 -13.05 11.73 -5.49
CA VAL A 205 -14.31 11.15 -5.95
C VAL A 205 -14.37 11.05 -7.48
N SER A 206 -13.86 12.05 -8.22
CA SER A 206 -13.83 12.03 -9.67
C SER A 206 -12.88 10.97 -10.20
N SER A 207 -11.71 10.79 -9.57
CA SER A 207 -10.79 9.69 -9.92
C SER A 207 -11.46 8.32 -9.69
N VAL A 208 -12.24 8.17 -8.63
CA VAL A 208 -13.01 6.94 -8.37
C VAL A 208 -14.11 6.73 -9.42
N GLN A 209 -14.86 7.78 -9.77
CA GLN A 209 -15.94 7.70 -10.74
C GLN A 209 -15.42 7.39 -12.16
N ASP A 210 -14.39 8.10 -12.64
CA ASP A 210 -13.81 7.88 -13.97
C ASP A 210 -13.37 6.42 -14.14
N VAL A 211 -12.83 5.81 -13.08
CA VAL A 211 -12.39 4.42 -13.09
C VAL A 211 -13.57 3.46 -13.03
N ALA A 212 -14.58 3.71 -12.20
CA ALA A 212 -15.80 2.91 -12.19
C ALA A 212 -16.50 2.91 -13.58
N TRP A 213 -16.53 4.06 -14.26
CA TRP A 213 -17.03 4.18 -15.63
C TRP A 213 -16.17 3.40 -16.63
N ARG A 214 -14.84 3.57 -16.61
CA ARG A 214 -13.92 2.82 -17.48
C ARG A 214 -14.01 1.32 -17.27
N LEU A 215 -14.10 0.85 -16.02
CA LEU A 215 -14.30 -0.56 -15.69
C LEU A 215 -15.63 -1.10 -16.22
N ALA A 216 -16.71 -0.33 -16.11
CA ALA A 216 -18.00 -0.71 -16.68
C ALA A 216 -17.91 -0.84 -18.21
N ASP A 217 -17.16 0.03 -18.89
CA ASP A 217 -16.90 -0.08 -20.33
C ASP A 217 -15.97 -1.26 -20.67
N TYR A 218 -14.92 -1.53 -19.89
CA TYR A 218 -14.06 -2.71 -20.05
C TYR A 218 -14.82 -4.03 -19.82
N ALA A 219 -15.73 -4.07 -18.85
CA ALA A 219 -16.58 -5.23 -18.59
C ALA A 219 -17.57 -5.47 -19.75
N LYS A 220 -18.12 -4.40 -20.34
CA LYS A 220 -18.93 -4.48 -21.58
C LYS A 220 -18.12 -4.99 -22.77
N LEU A 221 -16.89 -4.51 -22.94
CA LEU A 221 -15.96 -4.97 -23.98
C LEU A 221 -15.59 -6.46 -23.81
N ARG A 222 -15.34 -6.91 -22.57
CA ARG A 222 -15.07 -8.32 -22.25
C ARG A 222 -16.28 -9.23 -22.50
N GLY A 223 -17.49 -8.70 -22.29
CA GLY A 223 -18.75 -9.38 -22.63
C GLY A 223 -18.95 -9.56 -24.14
N GLN A 224 -18.43 -8.65 -24.97
CA GLN A 224 -18.49 -8.74 -26.43
C GLN A 224 -17.47 -9.72 -27.02
N THR A 225 -16.31 -9.91 -26.40
CA THR A 225 -15.30 -10.91 -26.84
C THR A 225 -15.72 -12.37 -26.64
N LYS A 226 -16.84 -12.66 -25.95
CA LYS A 226 -17.39 -14.03 -25.87
C LYS A 226 -18.30 -14.42 -27.04
N HIS A 227 -18.55 -13.52 -27.98
CA HIS A 227 -19.37 -13.79 -29.17
C HIS A 227 -18.58 -13.54 -30.46
N SER A 228 -17.50 -14.29 -30.69
CA SER A 228 -16.87 -14.38 -32.03
C SER A 228 -15.96 -15.63 -32.10
N GLU A 229 -16.56 -16.80 -32.31
CA GLU A 229 -15.94 -17.96 -33.00
C GLU A 229 -17.05 -18.95 -33.47
N SER A 230 -17.47 -18.74 -34.73
CA SER A 230 -17.96 -19.66 -35.80
C SER A 230 -18.72 -21.00 -35.57
N THR A 231 -19.99 -21.04 -36.03
CA THR A 231 -20.71 -22.00 -36.95
C THR A 231 -20.90 -23.54 -36.69
N VAL A 232 -22.06 -23.96 -36.11
CA VAL A 232 -23.24 -24.80 -36.60
C VAL A 232 -23.00 -26.15 -37.37
N PRO A 233 -23.75 -27.31 -37.19
CA PRO A 233 -25.24 -27.44 -37.15
C PRO A 233 -25.98 -28.40 -36.16
N ARG A 234 -27.27 -28.05 -35.95
CA ARG A 234 -28.45 -28.72 -35.32
C ARG A 234 -28.68 -30.20 -35.66
N VAL A 235 -29.31 -31.00 -34.77
CA VAL A 235 -30.75 -31.45 -34.74
C VAL A 235 -31.12 -32.07 -33.32
N PRO A 236 -32.36 -32.54 -32.94
CA PRO A 236 -33.14 -31.95 -31.82
C PRO A 236 -33.70 -32.92 -30.73
N ASN A 237 -34.42 -32.35 -29.74
CA ASN A 237 -35.40 -32.95 -28.78
C ASN A 237 -34.81 -33.82 -27.64
N THR A 238 -35.27 -33.85 -26.37
CA THR A 238 -36.52 -33.42 -25.70
C THR A 238 -36.31 -33.43 -24.16
N SER A 239 -37.24 -32.80 -23.43
CA SER A 239 -37.71 -33.07 -22.06
C SER A 239 -36.89 -32.65 -20.81
N ASN A 240 -37.43 -31.63 -20.13
CA ASN A 240 -37.72 -31.53 -18.70
C ASN A 240 -36.79 -32.21 -17.68
N SER A 241 -36.06 -31.38 -16.92
CA SER A 241 -36.01 -31.54 -15.47
C SER A 241 -35.83 -30.18 -14.79
N LYS A 242 -36.83 -29.80 -14.00
CA LYS A 242 -36.72 -28.75 -12.98
C LYS A 242 -35.76 -29.27 -11.92
N VAL A 243 -34.53 -28.76 -11.91
CA VAL A 243 -33.64 -28.90 -10.75
C VAL A 243 -33.59 -27.54 -10.07
N SER A 244 -34.33 -27.46 -8.97
CA SER A 244 -34.24 -26.41 -7.97
C SER A 244 -32.86 -26.46 -7.33
N THR A 245 -31.93 -25.64 -7.82
CA THR A 245 -30.69 -25.36 -7.11
C THR A 245 -30.95 -24.16 -6.22
N SER A 246 -31.21 -24.42 -4.95
CA SER A 246 -31.06 -23.45 -3.87
C SER A 246 -29.60 -23.02 -3.81
N SER A 247 -29.22 -22.03 -4.60
CA SER A 247 -27.99 -21.30 -4.39
C SER A 247 -28.13 -20.54 -3.08
N LEU A 248 -27.51 -21.10 -2.04
CA LEU A 248 -27.22 -20.42 -0.80
C LEU A 248 -26.50 -19.12 -1.13
N VAL A 249 -27.25 -18.03 -1.18
CA VAL A 249 -26.73 -16.66 -1.18
C VAL A 249 -26.01 -16.49 0.15
N ARG A 250 -24.71 -16.79 0.17
CA ARG A 250 -23.83 -16.33 1.24
C ARG A 250 -23.79 -14.81 1.12
N GLN A 251 -24.19 -14.12 2.18
CA GLN A 251 -24.08 -12.67 2.28
C GLN A 251 -22.61 -12.25 2.08
N GLU A 252 -22.28 -11.76 0.90
CA GLU A 252 -21.00 -11.12 0.59
C GLU A 252 -20.96 -9.76 1.28
N GLY A 253 -20.24 -9.68 2.40
CA GLY A 253 -19.74 -8.40 2.90
C GLY A 253 -18.38 -8.15 2.25
N ASP A 254 -18.25 -7.09 1.46
CA ASP A 254 -16.96 -6.59 0.96
C ASP A 254 -15.92 -6.61 2.10
N ALA A 255 -14.96 -7.52 2.06
CA ALA A 255 -14.01 -7.67 3.15
C ALA A 255 -13.07 -6.45 3.18
N GLU A 256 -13.20 -5.64 4.23
CA GLU A 256 -12.36 -4.48 4.45
C GLU A 256 -10.87 -4.89 4.52
N LEU A 257 -10.03 -4.15 3.81
CA LEU A 257 -8.58 -4.33 3.84
C LEU A 257 -7.91 -3.42 4.87
N PHE A 258 -6.77 -3.88 5.35
CA PHE A 258 -6.00 -3.26 6.42
C PHE A 258 -4.55 -3.03 6.01
N VAL A 259 -3.96 -1.99 6.60
CA VAL A 259 -2.54 -1.69 6.47
C VAL A 259 -1.74 -2.79 7.19
N PRO A 260 -0.68 -3.35 6.57
CA PRO A 260 0.03 -4.48 7.14
C PRO A 260 0.99 -4.07 8.26
N GLY A 261 1.04 -4.92 9.30
CA GLY A 261 2.08 -4.93 10.31
C GLY A 261 1.93 -3.89 11.43
N THR A 262 3.04 -3.65 12.14
CA THR A 262 3.09 -2.63 13.19
C THR A 262 3.03 -1.23 12.57
N LEU A 263 2.08 -0.41 13.02
CA LEU A 263 1.86 0.93 12.49
C LEU A 263 2.52 2.02 13.36
N TYR A 264 3.31 2.87 12.72
CA TYR A 264 3.82 4.11 13.30
C TYR A 264 3.26 5.33 12.58
N ILE A 265 2.88 6.36 13.34
CA ILE A 265 2.30 7.60 12.84
C ILE A 265 3.26 8.75 13.11
N LEU A 266 3.69 9.42 12.04
CA LEU A 266 4.41 10.68 12.10
C LEU A 266 3.39 11.82 12.26
N LYS A 267 3.45 12.54 13.38
CA LYS A 267 2.55 13.64 13.69
C LYS A 267 3.33 14.95 13.71
N ARG A 268 2.85 15.94 12.94
CA ARG A 268 3.38 17.31 12.96
C ARG A 268 2.95 18.02 14.25
N ASN A 269 3.92 18.62 14.94
CA ASN A 269 3.69 19.45 16.12
C ASN A 269 3.64 20.92 15.69
N ALA A 270 2.46 21.53 15.78
CA ALA A 270 2.26 22.93 15.38
C ALA A 270 2.79 23.97 16.39
N ASN A 271 3.34 23.55 17.54
CA ASN A 271 3.52 24.41 18.70
C ASN A 271 4.97 24.81 19.06
N ALA A 272 5.98 24.53 18.22
CA ALA A 272 7.34 25.04 18.44
C ALA A 272 7.48 26.49 17.92
N ARG A 273 6.77 27.44 18.54
CA ARG A 273 7.04 28.87 18.36
C ARG A 273 8.26 29.25 19.19
N ASN A 274 9.45 28.96 18.66
CA ASN A 274 10.65 29.70 19.06
C ASN A 274 10.81 30.86 18.09
N GLU A 275 11.11 32.03 18.67
CA GLU A 275 11.31 33.33 18.05
C GLU A 275 11.86 33.27 16.61
N GLY A 276 11.08 33.76 15.65
CA GLY A 276 11.55 34.13 14.32
C GLY A 276 11.66 33.05 13.24
N ASN A 277 11.63 31.75 13.57
CA ASN A 277 11.63 30.67 12.56
C ASN A 277 10.73 29.51 13.00
N SER A 278 9.62 29.29 12.30
CA SER A 278 8.74 28.15 12.57
C SER A 278 9.42 26.84 12.15
N VAL A 279 10.16 26.22 13.06
CA VAL A 279 10.73 24.89 12.81
C VAL A 279 9.61 23.87 13.00
N GLU A 280 9.16 23.27 11.90
CA GLU A 280 8.21 22.14 11.96
C GLU A 280 8.88 20.98 12.68
N CYS A 281 8.33 20.59 13.84
CA CYS A 281 8.79 19.43 14.59
C CYS A 281 7.83 18.25 14.42
N PHE A 282 8.36 17.04 14.40
CA PHE A 282 7.59 15.80 14.23
C PHE A 282 7.78 14.86 15.42
N THR A 283 6.71 14.14 15.77
CA THR A 283 6.74 13.05 16.74
C THR A 283 6.35 11.74 16.07
N LEU A 284 6.91 10.63 16.54
CA LEU A 284 6.60 9.28 16.06
C LEU A 284 5.82 8.51 17.12
N TRP A 285 4.60 8.12 16.78
CA TRP A 285 3.68 7.43 17.67
C TRP A 285 3.51 6.00 17.20
N LYS A 286 3.72 5.02 18.07
CA LYS A 286 3.36 3.63 17.78
C LYS A 286 1.87 3.44 18.07
N ARG A 287 1.12 2.88 17.12
CA ARG A 287 -0.30 2.61 17.31
C ARG A 287 -0.52 1.30 18.06
N HIS A 288 -1.60 1.21 18.83
CA HIS A 288 -2.02 -0.02 19.50
C HIS A 288 -2.59 -1.05 18.51
N SER A 289 -2.41 -2.34 18.81
CA SER A 289 -2.96 -3.44 18.00
C SER A 289 -4.49 -3.36 17.95
N GLY A 290 -5.07 -3.52 16.76
CA GLY A 290 -6.52 -3.48 16.52
C GLY A 290 -7.07 -2.10 16.15
N GLU A 291 -6.29 -1.03 16.33
CA GLU A 291 -6.66 0.28 15.83
C GLU A 291 -6.26 0.43 14.35
N HIS A 292 -7.24 0.61 13.47
CA HIS A 292 -6.99 0.75 12.04
C HIS A 292 -7.47 2.09 11.48
N PHE A 293 -6.92 2.49 10.35
CA PHE A 293 -7.42 3.64 9.61
C PHE A 293 -8.73 3.27 8.94
N GLN A 294 -9.85 3.63 9.58
CA GLN A 294 -11.16 3.37 8.99
C GLN A 294 -11.59 4.53 8.11
N ARG A 295 -11.34 5.79 8.48
CA ARG A 295 -11.87 6.97 7.79
C ARG A 295 -10.78 7.74 7.05
N ILE A 296 -11.15 8.28 5.89
CA ILE A 296 -10.36 9.27 5.18
C ILE A 296 -10.57 10.61 5.90
N LEU A 297 -9.51 11.21 6.45
CA LEU A 297 -9.62 12.56 7.01
C LEU A 297 -9.23 13.55 5.92
N LEU A 298 -10.20 14.34 5.50
CA LEU A 298 -9.97 15.42 4.54
C LEU A 298 -9.16 16.51 5.23
N SER A 299 -8.01 16.87 4.64
CA SER A 299 -7.17 17.97 5.09
C SER A 299 -6.47 18.61 3.89
N ASN A 300 -5.96 19.84 4.06
CA ASN A 300 -5.23 20.54 2.99
C ASN A 300 -3.90 19.85 2.65
N ASN A 301 -3.39 19.00 3.56
CA ASN A 301 -2.11 18.31 3.41
C ASN A 301 -2.27 16.83 3.06
N ILE A 302 -3.48 16.38 2.72
CA ILE A 302 -3.81 14.95 2.54
C ILE A 302 -2.95 14.28 1.44
N ILE A 303 -2.58 15.03 0.40
CA ILE A 303 -1.73 14.59 -0.71
C ILE A 303 -0.25 14.90 -0.44
N SER A 304 0.05 16.07 0.15
CA SER A 304 1.43 16.47 0.44
C SER A 304 2.08 15.60 1.54
N ALA A 305 1.28 15.13 2.50
CA ALA A 305 1.69 14.16 3.51
C ALA A 305 2.14 12.83 2.88
N HIS A 306 1.57 12.45 1.74
CA HIS A 306 1.92 11.20 1.06
C HIS A 306 3.33 11.22 0.46
N LYS A 307 3.88 12.40 0.12
CA LYS A 307 5.17 12.48 -0.58
C LYS A 307 6.29 11.78 0.20
N CYS A 308 7.17 11.08 -0.52
CA CYS A 308 8.31 10.37 0.07
C CYS A 308 9.22 11.35 0.85
N ASP A 309 9.46 12.54 0.29
CA ASP A 309 10.27 13.58 0.93
C ASP A 309 9.68 14.03 2.28
N SER A 310 8.36 14.13 2.39
CA SER A 310 7.68 14.47 3.64
C SER A 310 8.01 13.45 4.74
N HIS A 311 7.98 12.16 4.41
CA HIS A 311 8.37 11.09 5.35
C HIS A 311 9.84 11.19 5.73
N TYR A 312 10.73 11.44 4.75
CA TYR A 312 12.16 11.58 4.99
C TYR A 312 12.47 12.74 5.94
N TYR A 313 11.91 13.94 5.69
CA TYR A 313 12.15 15.11 6.53
C TYR A 313 11.58 14.92 7.93
N ALA A 314 10.36 14.39 8.05
CA ALA A 314 9.72 14.14 9.34
C ALA A 314 10.51 13.11 10.18
N LEU A 315 10.97 12.01 9.58
CA LEU A 315 11.80 11.01 10.27
C LEU A 315 13.15 11.58 10.67
N ARG A 316 13.77 12.40 9.81
CA ARG A 316 15.04 13.06 10.15
C ARG A 316 14.88 13.96 11.37
N ASP A 317 13.76 14.68 11.46
CA ASP A 317 13.45 15.52 12.60
C ASP A 317 13.22 14.72 13.88
N VAL A 318 12.39 13.68 13.83
CA VAL A 318 12.18 12.74 14.95
C VAL A 318 13.51 12.21 15.49
N LEU A 319 14.40 11.76 14.59
CA LEU A 319 15.70 11.21 14.98
C LEU A 319 16.63 12.23 15.65
N LYS A 320 16.54 13.52 15.30
CA LYS A 320 17.29 14.59 15.98
C LYS A 320 16.78 14.85 17.40
N GLY A 321 15.49 14.62 17.65
CA GLY A 321 14.87 14.79 18.95
C GLY A 321 15.10 13.63 19.93
N LEU A 322 15.65 12.51 19.47
CA LEU A 322 16.00 11.39 20.35
C LEU A 322 17.31 11.70 21.10
N PRO A 323 17.40 11.39 22.41
CA PRO A 323 18.66 11.52 23.13
C PRO A 323 19.73 10.70 22.40
N GLY A 324 20.81 11.37 21.98
CA GLY A 324 21.87 10.72 21.22
C GLY A 324 22.38 9.49 21.97
N SER A 325 22.44 8.35 21.28
CA SER A 325 23.14 7.18 21.83
C SER A 325 24.60 7.60 22.05
N THR A 326 25.11 7.44 23.26
CA THR A 326 26.50 7.74 23.69
C THR A 326 27.58 6.90 22.98
N ASP A 327 27.27 6.30 21.85
CA ASP A 327 28.16 5.48 21.01
C ASP A 327 28.68 6.24 19.76
N GLU A 328 28.68 7.58 19.80
CA GLU A 328 29.33 8.42 18.77
C GLU A 328 30.84 8.61 18.98
N THR A 329 31.53 7.67 19.62
CA THR A 329 33.02 7.64 19.60
C THR A 329 33.60 6.88 18.39
N VAL A 330 32.77 6.39 17.46
CA VAL A 330 33.22 5.68 16.25
C VAL A 330 33.20 6.56 14.98
N PHE A 331 33.04 7.89 15.12
CA PHE A 331 33.16 8.81 13.98
C PHE A 331 34.46 9.62 14.05
N ARG A 332 35.58 8.96 13.76
CA ARG A 332 36.74 9.57 13.10
C ARG A 332 37.27 8.65 12.02
#